data_AF-A0A7S2JSH8-F1
#
_entry.id   AF-A0A7S2JSH8-F1
#
_cell.length_a   1.000
_cell.length_b   1.000
_cell.length_c   1.000
_cell.angle_alpha   90.00
_cell.angle_beta   90.00
_cell.angle_gamma   90.00
#
_symmetry.space_group_name_H-M   'P 1'
#
loop_
_entity.id
_entity.type
_entity.pdbx_description
1 polymer ?
#
loop_
_entity_poly.entity_id
_entity_poly.type
_entity_poly.pdbx_seq_one_letter_code
_entity_poly.pdbx_strand_id
1 'polypeptide(L)'
;MLQGQRLLRIRTTLIRHSRTRTYHASAVTSADVLDRVDTFSRRHLGPREEDAKNMLKSIGFENFDQLVKSTVPANILRDDKEMKLQPAMSESEALQAIRKMADKNKVMKSYIGTGYYDTIVPPVILRNMLENPGWY
;
A
#
# COMPACT_ATOMS: atom_id res chain seq x y z
N MET A 1 62.38 44.76 -7.46
CA MET A 1 63.09 44.04 -6.37
C MET A 1 62.14 42.99 -5.81
N LEU A 2 62.58 41.72 -5.76
CA LEU A 2 62.32 40.66 -4.75
C LEU A 2 60.88 40.56 -4.18
N GLN A 3 60.13 39.46 -4.15
CA GLN A 3 60.33 37.99 -4.19
C GLN A 3 58.93 37.42 -4.48
N GLY A 4 58.72 36.42 -5.34
CA GLY A 4 58.93 35.01 -5.03
C GLY A 4 57.81 34.46 -4.14
N GLN A 5 56.84 33.70 -4.67
CA GLN A 5 56.10 32.69 -3.90
C GLN A 5 55.77 31.45 -4.72
N ARG A 6 56.04 30.32 -4.06
CA ARG A 6 56.05 28.93 -4.53
C ARG A 6 54.63 28.43 -4.86
N LEU A 7 54.53 27.71 -5.98
CA LEU A 7 53.40 26.83 -6.27
C LEU A 7 53.42 25.63 -5.30
N LEU A 8 52.57 25.64 -4.27
CA LEU A 8 52.31 24.48 -3.42
C LEU A 8 51.17 23.65 -4.06
N ARG A 9 51.53 22.52 -4.67
CA ARG A 9 50.59 21.47 -5.09
C ARG A 9 49.95 20.86 -3.84
N ILE A 10 48.68 21.18 -3.58
CA ILE A 10 47.87 20.45 -2.61
C ILE A 10 47.26 19.23 -3.32
N ARG A 11 47.85 18.05 -3.10
CA ARG A 11 47.24 16.77 -3.45
C ARG A 11 46.03 16.56 -2.54
N THR A 12 44.83 16.79 -3.06
CA THR A 12 43.60 16.41 -2.36
C THR A 12 43.34 14.93 -2.61
N THR A 13 43.72 14.09 -1.67
CA THR A 13 43.35 12.68 -1.60
C THR A 13 41.87 12.58 -1.22
N LEU A 14 40.99 12.36 -2.21
CA LEU A 14 39.59 12.02 -1.96
C LEU A 14 39.51 10.60 -1.41
N ILE A 15 39.44 10.48 -0.08
CA ILE A 15 39.14 9.22 0.60
C ILE A 15 37.65 8.92 0.41
N ARG A 16 37.31 8.10 -0.59
CA ARG A 16 35.97 7.53 -0.74
C ARG A 16 35.73 6.54 0.41
N HIS A 17 35.03 6.98 1.45
CA HIS A 17 34.48 6.08 2.45
C HIS A 17 33.31 5.32 1.81
N SER A 18 33.59 4.10 1.35
CA SER A 18 32.58 3.09 1.05
C SER A 18 31.84 2.73 2.34
N ARG A 19 30.70 3.38 2.60
CA ARG A 19 29.77 2.92 3.63
C ARG A 19 29.03 1.71 3.08
N THR A 20 29.56 0.51 3.31
CA THR A 20 28.81 -0.74 3.16
C THR A 20 27.70 -0.73 4.20
N ARG A 21 26.47 -0.49 3.74
CA ARG A 21 25.27 -0.55 4.57
C ARG A 21 24.94 -2.03 4.76
N THR A 22 25.39 -2.61 5.87
CA THR A 22 25.03 -3.97 6.28
C THR A 22 23.57 -3.96 6.73
N TYR A 23 22.69 -4.54 5.92
CA TYR A 23 21.33 -4.84 6.35
C TYR A 23 21.37 -6.09 7.24
N HIS A 24 21.07 -5.92 8.53
CA HIS A 24 20.77 -7.05 9.40
C HIS A 24 19.41 -7.61 9.00
N ALA A 25 19.41 -8.72 8.26
CA ALA A 25 18.21 -9.51 8.05
C ALA A 25 17.83 -10.17 9.38
N SER A 26 16.86 -9.57 10.08
CA SER A 26 16.19 -10.24 11.18
C SER A 26 15.36 -11.37 10.59
N ALA A 27 15.51 -12.58 11.15
CA ALA A 27 14.95 -13.82 10.62
C ALA A 27 13.43 -13.72 10.41
N VAL A 28 13.00 -13.71 9.15
CA VAL A 28 11.60 -13.86 8.77
C VAL A 28 11.22 -15.31 9.01
N THR A 29 10.32 -15.53 9.95
CA THR A 29 9.75 -16.86 10.22
C THR A 29 8.80 -17.20 9.07
N SER A 30 9.24 -18.12 8.20
CA SER A 30 8.48 -18.85 7.17
C SER A 30 7.55 -18.04 6.25
N ALA A 31 8.10 -17.10 5.48
CA ALA A 31 7.50 -16.62 4.24
C ALA A 31 8.29 -17.23 3.06
N ASP A 32 7.61 -17.69 2.02
CA ASP A 32 8.26 -18.19 0.80
C ASP A 32 9.08 -17.03 0.20
N VAL A 33 10.29 -17.32 -0.30
CA VAL A 33 11.15 -16.30 -0.93
C VAL A 33 10.45 -15.65 -2.12
N LEU A 34 9.47 -16.34 -2.70
CA LEU A 34 8.66 -15.90 -3.83
C LEU A 34 7.31 -15.30 -3.44
N ASP A 35 7.05 -15.09 -2.14
CA ASP A 35 5.79 -14.52 -1.68
C ASP A 35 5.60 -13.09 -2.20
N ARG A 36 4.33 -12.76 -2.47
CA ARG A 36 3.95 -11.47 -3.03
C ARG A 36 4.05 -10.36 -1.99
N VAL A 37 4.84 -9.34 -2.30
CA VAL A 37 5.08 -8.18 -1.41
C VAL A 37 4.00 -7.10 -1.56
N ASP A 38 3.19 -7.14 -2.63
CA ASP A 38 2.12 -6.19 -2.97
C ASP A 38 0.75 -6.61 -2.40
N THR A 39 0.71 -7.02 -1.13
CA THR A 39 -0.54 -7.34 -0.42
C THR A 39 -1.31 -6.08 -0.04
N PHE A 40 -2.63 -6.10 -0.27
CA PHE A 40 -3.51 -4.96 0.02
C PHE A 40 -3.69 -4.71 1.53
N SER A 41 -3.89 -5.78 2.31
CA SER A 41 -4.15 -5.70 3.76
C SER A 41 -3.07 -4.90 4.51
N ARG A 42 -1.80 -5.08 4.13
CA ARG A 42 -0.67 -4.36 4.72
C ARG A 42 -0.72 -2.84 4.53
N ARG A 43 -1.33 -2.35 3.44
CA ARG A 43 -1.48 -0.90 3.16
C ARG A 43 -2.83 -0.35 3.61
N HIS A 44 -3.82 -1.23 3.77
CA HIS A 44 -5.15 -0.86 4.22
C HIS A 44 -5.26 -0.79 5.75
N LEU A 45 -4.61 -1.70 6.46
CA LEU A 45 -4.56 -1.71 7.93
C LEU A 45 -3.50 -0.72 8.41
N GLY A 46 -3.94 0.34 9.08
CA GLY A 46 -3.06 1.38 9.60
C GLY A 46 -2.14 0.91 10.75
N PRO A 47 -2.68 0.32 11.82
CA PRO A 47 -1.86 -0.15 12.96
C PRO A 47 -0.94 -1.29 12.56
N ARG A 48 0.34 -1.19 12.92
CA ARG A 48 1.26 -2.33 12.84
C ARG A 48 0.97 -3.31 13.96
N GLU A 49 1.55 -4.51 13.89
CA GLU A 49 1.38 -5.53 14.92
C GLU A 49 1.76 -5.04 16.32
N GLU A 50 2.83 -4.26 16.44
CA GLU A 50 3.26 -3.67 17.71
C GLU A 50 2.26 -2.62 18.21
N ASP A 51 1.77 -1.74 17.32
CA ASP A 51 0.77 -0.74 17.64
C ASP A 51 -0.53 -1.41 18.12
N ALA A 52 -0.98 -2.46 17.40
CA ALA A 52 -2.15 -3.23 17.75
C ALA A 52 -2.02 -3.91 19.12
N LYS A 53 -0.86 -4.49 19.45
CA LYS A 53 -0.58 -5.06 20.78
C LYS A 53 -0.63 -4.00 21.87
N ASN A 54 -0.05 -2.83 21.64
CA ASN A 54 -0.07 -1.72 22.59
C ASN A 54 -1.50 -1.20 22.81
N MET A 55 -2.28 -1.06 21.73
CA MET A 55 -3.69 -0.68 21.79
C MET A 55 -4.51 -1.70 22.59
N LEU A 56 -4.39 -3.00 22.29
CA LEU A 56 -5.10 -4.07 23.02
C LEU A 56 -4.77 -4.06 24.51
N LYS A 57 -3.49 -3.90 24.86
CA LYS A 57 -3.07 -3.79 26.27
C LYS A 57 -3.68 -2.59 26.97
N SER A 58 -3.82 -1.45 26.28
CA SER A 58 -4.41 -0.24 26.87
C SER A 58 -5.87 -0.41 27.28
N ILE A 59 -6.59 -1.31 26.60
CA ILE A 59 -8.00 -1.64 26.87
C ILE A 59 -8.16 -2.96 27.65
N GLY A 60 -7.05 -3.57 28.10
CA GLY A 60 -7.08 -4.77 28.96
C GLY A 60 -7.30 -6.10 28.24
N PHE A 61 -7.06 -6.18 26.93
CA PHE A 61 -7.21 -7.41 26.14
C PHE A 61 -5.85 -7.95 25.70
N GLU A 62 -5.72 -9.27 25.62
CA GLU A 62 -4.48 -9.94 25.17
C GLU A 62 -4.42 -10.12 23.65
N ASN A 63 -5.57 -10.29 23.00
CA ASN A 63 -5.68 -10.54 21.57
C ASN A 63 -7.06 -10.11 21.01
N PHE A 64 -7.16 -10.04 19.68
CA PHE A 64 -8.38 -9.65 18.98
C PHE A 64 -9.55 -10.63 19.16
N ASP A 65 -9.29 -11.93 19.32
CA ASP A 65 -10.35 -12.94 19.50
C ASP A 65 -11.09 -12.72 20.82
N GLN A 66 -10.36 -12.41 21.89
CA GLN A 66 -10.91 -12.05 23.20
C GLN A 66 -11.75 -10.76 23.10
N LEU A 67 -11.23 -9.74 22.42
CA LEU A 67 -11.93 -8.47 22.22
C LEU A 67 -13.26 -8.69 21.47
N VAL A 68 -13.25 -9.43 20.36
CA VAL A 68 -14.45 -9.69 19.54
C VAL A 68 -15.50 -10.46 20.34
N LYS A 69 -15.12 -11.51 21.06
CA LYS A 69 -16.05 -12.31 21.89
C LYS A 69 -16.67 -11.50 23.04
N SER A 70 -15.93 -10.54 23.58
CA SER A 70 -16.46 -9.65 24.63
C SER A 70 -17.42 -8.58 24.09
N THR A 71 -17.33 -8.26 22.80
CA THR A 71 -18.07 -7.15 22.17
C THR A 71 -19.31 -7.64 21.42
N VAL A 72 -19.21 -8.77 20.72
CA VAL A 72 -20.28 -9.30 19.87
C VAL A 72 -21.00 -10.44 20.60
N PRO A 73 -22.34 -10.37 20.76
CA PRO A 73 -23.11 -11.46 21.38
C PRO A 73 -22.92 -12.80 20.66
N ALA A 74 -22.73 -13.87 21.45
CA ALA A 74 -22.39 -15.19 20.92
C ALA A 74 -23.46 -15.78 19.98
N ASN A 75 -24.73 -15.41 20.15
CA ASN A 75 -25.84 -15.92 19.33
C ASN A 75 -25.87 -15.34 17.90
N ILE A 76 -25.15 -14.24 17.64
CA ILE A 76 -25.01 -13.64 16.30
C ILE A 76 -23.59 -13.72 15.77
N LEU A 77 -22.62 -14.09 16.62
CA LEU A 77 -21.25 -14.31 16.20
C LEU A 77 -21.20 -15.58 15.35
N ARG A 78 -20.51 -15.49 14.21
CA ARG A 78 -20.37 -16.65 13.32
C ARG A 78 -19.44 -17.69 13.92
N ASP A 79 -19.89 -18.95 13.96
CA ASP A 79 -19.09 -20.08 14.40
C ASP A 79 -18.00 -20.45 13.39
N ASP A 80 -18.31 -20.36 12.10
CA ASP A 80 -17.34 -20.52 11.02
C ASP A 80 -16.52 -19.23 10.87
N LYS A 81 -15.27 -19.26 11.35
CA LYS A 81 -14.35 -18.12 11.33
C LYS A 81 -13.97 -17.71 9.91
N GLU A 82 -14.02 -18.63 8.94
CA GLU A 82 -13.62 -18.35 7.57
C GLU A 82 -14.82 -18.04 6.67
N MET A 83 -14.69 -16.99 5.87
CA MET A 83 -15.65 -16.70 4.82
C MET A 83 -15.34 -17.57 3.60
N LYS A 84 -16.37 -18.14 2.98
CA LYS A 84 -16.26 -18.88 1.71
C LYS A 84 -16.02 -17.91 0.54
N LEU A 85 -14.82 -17.36 0.47
CA LEU A 85 -14.36 -16.42 -0.55
C LEU A 85 -13.25 -17.04 -1.38
N GLN A 86 -13.01 -16.46 -2.57
CA GLN A 86 -11.83 -16.80 -3.36
C GLN A 86 -10.55 -16.34 -2.62
N PRO A 87 -9.39 -16.96 -2.91
CA PRO A 87 -8.13 -16.51 -2.36
C PRO A 87 -7.88 -15.03 -2.63
N ALA A 88 -7.25 -14.35 -1.68
CA ALA A 88 -6.90 -12.95 -1.82
C ALA A 88 -5.96 -12.75 -3.02
N MET A 89 -6.30 -11.80 -3.89
CA MET A 89 -5.43 -11.36 -4.98
C MET A 89 -4.45 -10.30 -4.46
N SER A 90 -3.28 -10.21 -5.08
CA SER A 90 -2.44 -9.02 -4.93
C SER A 90 -3.12 -7.78 -5.53
N GLU A 91 -2.67 -6.58 -5.19
CA GLU A 91 -3.24 -5.37 -5.80
C GLU A 91 -3.08 -5.37 -7.33
N SER A 92 -1.88 -5.76 -7.80
CA SER A 92 -1.57 -5.81 -9.22
C SER A 92 -2.43 -6.83 -9.95
N GLU A 93 -2.67 -7.99 -9.33
CA GLU A 93 -3.55 -9.03 -9.87
C GLU A 93 -5.00 -8.57 -9.92
N ALA A 94 -5.48 -7.90 -8.86
CA ALA A 94 -6.85 -7.37 -8.81
C ALA A 94 -7.10 -6.34 -9.92
N LEU A 95 -6.17 -5.41 -10.13
CA LEU A 95 -6.25 -4.44 -11.24
C LEU A 95 -6.28 -5.12 -12.60
N GLN A 96 -5.43 -6.15 -12.81
CA GLN A 96 -5.43 -6.90 -14.06
C GLN A 96 -6.74 -7.67 -14.27
N ALA A 97 -7.27 -8.29 -13.21
CA ALA A 97 -8.53 -9.03 -13.26
C ALA A 97 -9.70 -8.11 -13.61
N ILE A 98 -9.78 -6.94 -12.97
CA ILE A 98 -10.81 -5.93 -13.26
C ILE A 98 -10.66 -5.42 -14.69
N ARG A 99 -9.42 -5.20 -15.16
CA ARG A 99 -9.20 -4.77 -16.55
C ARG A 99 -9.70 -5.81 -17.55
N LYS A 100 -9.37 -7.09 -17.35
CA LYS A 100 -9.85 -8.21 -18.18
C LYS A 100 -11.37 -8.31 -18.21
N MET A 101 -12.04 -7.98 -17.10
CA MET A 101 -13.50 -7.93 -17.06
C MET A 101 -14.04 -6.72 -17.83
N ALA A 102 -13.45 -5.54 -17.63
CA ALA A 102 -13.84 -4.31 -18.31
C ALA A 102 -13.66 -4.38 -19.84
N ASP A 103 -12.63 -5.07 -20.32
CA ASP A 103 -12.35 -5.23 -21.76
C ASP A 103 -13.46 -6.03 -22.49
N LYS A 104 -14.37 -6.69 -21.78
CA LYS A 104 -15.55 -7.35 -22.36
C LYS A 104 -16.65 -6.35 -22.75
N ASN A 105 -16.60 -5.12 -22.22
CA ASN A 105 -17.60 -4.09 -22.50
C ASN A 105 -17.37 -3.49 -23.89
N LYS A 106 -18.47 -3.19 -24.60
CA LYS A 106 -18.43 -2.49 -25.91
C LYS A 106 -18.81 -1.03 -25.73
N VAL A 107 -17.84 -0.14 -25.87
CA VAL A 107 -18.08 1.31 -25.83
C VAL A 107 -18.58 1.76 -27.20
N MET A 108 -19.85 2.14 -27.27
CA MET A 108 -20.54 2.58 -28.49
C MET A 108 -21.01 4.02 -28.33
N LYS A 109 -21.25 4.71 -29.46
CA LYS A 109 -21.97 5.99 -29.45
C LYS A 109 -23.44 5.72 -29.16
N SER A 110 -23.87 6.05 -27.95
CA SER A 110 -25.23 5.79 -27.48
C SER A 110 -26.11 7.03 -27.63
N TYR A 111 -27.14 6.95 -28.48
CA TYR A 111 -28.14 7.99 -28.67
C TYR A 111 -29.53 7.59 -28.16
N ILE A 112 -29.58 6.64 -27.22
CA ILE A 112 -30.83 6.13 -26.61
C ILE A 112 -31.55 7.25 -25.84
N GLY A 113 -30.80 8.13 -25.19
CA GLY A 113 -31.34 9.23 -24.38
C GLY A 113 -31.88 8.73 -23.03
N THR A 114 -33.14 9.02 -22.72
CA THR A 114 -33.80 8.61 -21.48
C THR A 114 -33.12 9.09 -20.18
N GLY A 115 -32.57 10.32 -20.19
CA GLY A 115 -31.97 10.94 -19.01
C GLY A 115 -30.45 10.77 -18.89
N TYR A 116 -29.81 10.03 -19.79
CA TYR A 116 -28.34 9.95 -19.88
C TYR A 116 -27.88 10.41 -21.26
N TYR A 117 -26.96 11.37 -21.26
CA TYR A 117 -26.39 11.96 -22.47
C TYR A 117 -24.87 11.99 -22.31
N ASP A 118 -24.15 11.53 -23.33
CA ASP A 118 -22.69 11.52 -23.32
C ASP A 118 -22.13 12.97 -23.27
N THR A 119 -20.95 13.13 -22.67
CA THR A 119 -20.33 14.44 -22.49
C THR A 119 -18.82 14.36 -22.47
N ILE A 120 -18.18 15.45 -22.90
CA ILE A 120 -16.74 15.61 -22.76
C ILE A 120 -16.47 16.13 -21.35
N VAL A 121 -16.00 15.25 -20.46
CA VAL A 121 -15.54 15.67 -19.14
C VAL A 121 -14.24 16.47 -19.32
N PRO A 122 -14.19 17.74 -18.91
CA PRO A 122 -12.97 18.54 -19.07
C PRO A 122 -11.79 17.88 -18.34
N PRO A 123 -10.63 17.65 -19.00
CA PRO A 123 -9.51 16.94 -18.39
C PRO A 123 -9.00 17.56 -17.09
N VAL A 124 -9.11 18.89 -16.97
CA VAL A 124 -8.75 19.62 -15.75
C VAL A 124 -9.64 19.27 -14.55
N ILE A 125 -10.93 18.99 -14.78
CA ILE A 125 -11.88 18.58 -13.74
C ILE A 125 -11.66 17.11 -13.40
N LEU A 126 -11.52 16.25 -14.41
CA LEU A 126 -11.27 14.82 -14.21
C LEU A 126 -10.05 14.59 -13.32
N ARG A 127 -8.90 15.16 -13.69
CA ARG A 127 -7.63 14.88 -13.00
C ARG A 127 -7.49 15.58 -11.65
N ASN A 128 -7.96 16.82 -11.53
CA ASN A 128 -7.68 17.63 -10.33
C ASN A 128 -8.79 17.57 -9.28
N MET A 129 -9.97 17.02 -9.62
CA MET A 129 -11.06 16.82 -8.68
C MET A 129 -11.45 15.35 -8.56
N LEU A 130 -11.89 14.69 -9.64
CA LEU A 130 -12.43 13.32 -9.55
C LEU A 130 -11.36 12.26 -9.24
N GLU A 131 -10.12 12.45 -9.68
CA GLU A 131 -9.00 11.53 -9.43
C GLU A 131 -8.08 12.00 -8.29
N ASN A 132 -8.50 13.03 -7.53
CA ASN A 132 -7.72 13.60 -6.45
C ASN A 132 -8.36 13.31 -5.06
N PRO A 133 -7.71 12.53 -4.18
CA PRO A 133 -8.24 12.19 -2.85
C PRO A 133 -8.27 13.39 -1.87
N GLY A 134 -7.78 14.57 -2.26
CA GLY A 134 -8.06 15.80 -1.52
C GLY A 134 -9.51 16.27 -1.65
N TRP A 135 -10.26 15.71 -2.60
CA TRP A 135 -11.64 16.10 -2.92
C TRP A 135 -12.70 15.02 -2.62
N TYR A 136 -12.31 13.76 -2.40
CA TYR A 136 -13.18 12.64 -2.05
C TYR A 136 -12.55 11.78 -0.93
#